data_AF-A0AAE0ED28-F1
#
_entry.id   AF-A0AAE0ED28-F1
#
_cell.length_a   1.000
_cell.length_b   1.000
_cell.length_c   1.000
_cell.angle_alpha   90.00
_cell.angle_beta   90.00
_cell.angle_gamma   90.00
#
_symmetry.space_group_name_H-M   'P 1'
#
loop_
_entity.id
_entity.type
_entity.pdbx_description
1 polymer ?
#
loop_
_entity_poly.entity_id
_entity_poly.type
_entity_poly.pdbx_seq_one_letter_code
_entity_poly.pdbx_strand_id
1 'polypeptide(L)'
;MMEETTRLILESLRINEESSSEDQKRNKYSPKSSSSVGSSSPSSINYHLYDLDRTQLENSRLLDILSKKTSFQGSFISIPEIQARNRALKHCGLSEDEYLVLFMPNYKEAMLMIGESYPFFRGNYYLTIITEDCDFIKGFAIQRESKVISAPETWLDLRIKGSQLSQNFRRKCKYTPKGLFSYPVIVNGTRYSMHWISEAHRNSWHVLLDATGLVSKEDRLALALHRPDFVLCTLDHIHHNQPSKITCLLVRRKSFDASSSSA
;
A
#
# COMPACT_ATOMS: atom_id res chain seq x y z
N MET A 1 -14.58 -7.69 -34.34
CA MET A 1 -13.72 -8.68 -33.64
C MET A 1 -13.42 -8.35 -32.17
N MET A 2 -13.99 -7.30 -31.54
CA MET A 2 -13.86 -7.08 -30.08
C MET A 2 -15.16 -7.26 -29.28
N GLU A 3 -16.30 -7.52 -29.94
CA GLU A 3 -17.60 -7.73 -29.27
C GLU A 3 -17.90 -9.20 -28.94
N GLU A 4 -17.19 -10.13 -29.58
CA GLU A 4 -17.47 -11.56 -29.47
C GLU A 4 -16.75 -12.20 -28.27
N THR A 5 -15.58 -11.64 -27.91
CA THR A 5 -14.78 -12.08 -26.77
C THR A 5 -15.43 -11.72 -25.43
N THR A 6 -16.15 -10.60 -25.36
CA THR A 6 -16.87 -10.15 -24.15
C THR A 6 -18.16 -10.95 -23.91
N ARG A 7 -18.82 -11.45 -24.96
CA ARG A 7 -20.00 -12.31 -24.80
C ARG A 7 -19.65 -13.70 -24.26
N LEU A 8 -18.55 -14.29 -24.71
CA LEU A 8 -18.12 -15.62 -24.24
C LEU A 8 -17.71 -15.63 -22.76
N ILE A 9 -17.19 -14.52 -22.23
CA ILE A 9 -16.86 -14.39 -20.80
C ILE A 9 -18.13 -14.28 -19.94
N LEU A 10 -19.19 -13.63 -20.44
CA LEU A 10 -20.45 -13.50 -19.70
C LEU A 10 -21.31 -14.77 -19.69
N GLU A 11 -21.21 -15.63 -20.71
CA GLU A 11 -21.93 -16.92 -20.74
C GLU A 11 -21.32 -17.97 -19.80
N SER A 12 -20.00 -17.95 -19.59
CA SER A 12 -19.33 -18.88 -18.66
C SER A 12 -19.63 -18.62 -17.18
N LEU A 13 -20.21 -17.46 -16.84
CA LEU A 13 -20.58 -17.07 -15.48
C LEU A 13 -22.03 -17.41 -15.11
N ARG A 14 -22.83 -17.96 -16.04
CA ARG A 14 -24.29 -18.13 -15.85
C ARG A 14 -24.77 -19.56 -15.62
N ILE A 15 -23.87 -20.53 -15.53
CA ILE A 15 -24.21 -21.92 -15.25
C ILE A 15 -23.51 -22.32 -13.96
N ASN A 16 -24.21 -22.13 -12.83
CA ASN A 16 -24.10 -22.94 -11.62
C ASN A 16 -25.04 -22.38 -10.54
N GLU A 17 -26.34 -22.52 -10.77
CA GLU A 17 -27.32 -22.58 -9.68
C GLU A 17 -28.30 -23.71 -10.02
N GLU A 18 -28.15 -24.87 -9.36
CA GLU A 18 -29.29 -25.61 -8.79
C GLU A 18 -28.87 -26.81 -7.91
N SER A 19 -29.64 -26.95 -6.81
CA SER A 19 -29.79 -28.10 -5.89
C SER A 19 -28.62 -28.35 -4.91
N SER A 20 -28.81 -28.68 -3.63
CA SER A 20 -29.96 -29.26 -2.92
C SER A 20 -29.85 -29.01 -1.40
N SER A 21 -30.99 -29.10 -0.72
CA SER A 21 -31.21 -28.98 0.72
C SER A 21 -31.23 -30.34 1.44
N GLU A 22 -30.81 -30.30 2.72
CA GLU A 22 -31.10 -31.22 3.85
C GLU A 22 -30.57 -32.67 3.83
N ASP A 23 -29.71 -33.02 4.81
CA ASP A 23 -30.13 -33.92 5.90
C ASP A 23 -29.12 -34.02 7.08
N GLN A 24 -29.65 -34.17 8.30
CA GLN A 24 -28.93 -34.30 9.57
C GLN A 24 -28.62 -35.78 9.91
N LYS A 25 -27.50 -36.07 10.59
CA LYS A 25 -27.45 -37.09 11.68
C LYS A 25 -26.18 -37.04 12.55
N ARG A 26 -26.43 -37.17 13.86
CA ARG A 26 -25.49 -37.20 15.01
C ARG A 26 -24.71 -38.52 15.10
N ASN A 27 -23.47 -38.49 15.64
CA ASN A 27 -23.12 -38.96 17.00
C ASN A 27 -21.61 -39.18 17.24
N LYS A 28 -21.14 -38.62 18.37
CA LYS A 28 -20.13 -39.06 19.37
C LYS A 28 -19.02 -40.06 18.97
N TYR A 29 -17.76 -39.73 19.31
CA TYR A 29 -16.97 -40.32 20.41
C TYR A 29 -15.51 -39.82 20.38
N SER A 30 -14.93 -39.52 21.55
CA SER A 30 -13.48 -39.45 21.80
C SER A 30 -13.10 -40.62 22.72
N PRO A 31 -11.83 -41.10 22.77
CA PRO A 31 -10.89 -40.55 23.79
C PRO A 31 -9.35 -40.63 23.50
N LYS A 32 -8.63 -39.65 24.09
CA LYS A 32 -7.32 -39.60 24.81
C LYS A 32 -6.02 -40.37 24.42
N SER A 33 -4.90 -39.67 24.73
CA SER A 33 -3.51 -40.08 25.12
C SER A 33 -2.47 -40.23 23.99
N SER A 34 -1.16 -39.94 24.10
CA SER A 34 -0.28 -39.27 25.10
C SER A 34 1.12 -39.05 24.47
N SER A 35 1.78 -37.95 24.86
CA SER A 35 3.25 -37.69 24.92
C SER A 35 4.25 -38.27 23.90
N SER A 36 5.02 -37.40 23.25
CA SER A 36 6.49 -37.53 23.22
C SER A 36 7.17 -36.16 23.03
N VAL A 37 8.21 -35.98 23.85
CA VAL A 37 9.09 -34.81 23.95
C VAL A 37 10.14 -34.90 22.84
N GLY A 38 10.29 -33.83 22.07
CA GLY A 38 11.38 -33.64 21.12
C GLY A 38 11.89 -32.21 21.27
N SER A 39 12.93 -32.05 22.09
CA SER A 39 13.67 -30.81 22.22
C SER A 39 14.57 -30.61 21.00
N SER A 40 14.19 -29.70 20.11
CA SER A 40 15.09 -29.12 19.12
C SER A 40 15.09 -27.61 19.32
N SER A 41 16.12 -27.14 20.02
CA SER A 41 16.44 -25.72 20.18
C SER A 41 16.53 -25.07 18.80
N PRO A 42 15.73 -24.05 18.48
CA PRO A 42 16.02 -23.21 17.34
C PRO A 42 17.16 -22.29 17.73
N SER A 43 18.29 -22.45 17.04
CA SER A 43 19.42 -21.53 17.05
C SER A 43 18.94 -20.08 17.03
N SER A 44 19.47 -19.28 17.95
CA SER A 44 19.25 -17.86 18.11
C SER A 44 19.46 -17.13 16.78
N ILE A 45 18.36 -16.82 16.07
CA ILE A 45 18.40 -15.94 14.91
C ILE A 45 18.59 -14.53 15.47
N ASN A 46 19.80 -14.04 15.32
CA ASN A 46 20.21 -12.68 15.61
C ASN A 46 19.43 -11.78 14.63
N TYR A 47 18.25 -11.31 15.02
CA TYR A 47 17.55 -10.26 14.29
C TYR A 47 18.38 -8.98 14.43
N HIS A 48 19.30 -8.76 13.50
CA HIS A 48 19.86 -7.45 13.27
C HIS A 48 18.68 -6.53 12.90
N LEU A 49 18.27 -5.73 13.88
CA LEU A 49 17.17 -4.76 13.83
C LEU A 49 17.45 -3.58 12.89
N TYR A 50 18.38 -3.71 11.93
CA TYR A 50 18.99 -2.60 11.21
C TYR A 50 18.96 -2.70 9.69
N ASP A 51 18.36 -3.73 9.10
CA ASP A 51 18.20 -3.82 7.64
C ASP A 51 16.76 -4.21 7.24
N LEU A 52 15.80 -3.51 7.85
CA LEU A 52 14.38 -3.57 7.46
C LEU A 52 14.01 -2.51 6.43
N ASP A 53 14.95 -1.61 6.11
CA ASP A 53 14.62 -0.30 5.57
C ASP A 53 14.62 -0.24 4.04
N ARG A 54 15.06 -1.29 3.32
CA ARG A 54 15.27 -1.22 1.88
C ARG A 54 14.62 -2.35 1.13
N THR A 55 13.67 -2.02 0.26
CA THR A 55 13.12 -2.93 -0.74
C THR A 55 13.55 -2.47 -2.12
N GLN A 56 13.96 -3.40 -2.97
CA GLN A 56 14.17 -3.11 -4.38
C GLN A 56 12.81 -3.11 -5.08
N LEU A 57 12.46 -2.01 -5.72
CA LEU A 57 11.31 -1.99 -6.62
C LEU A 57 11.59 -2.89 -7.81
N GLU A 58 10.52 -3.37 -8.42
CA GLU A 58 10.62 -4.06 -9.69
C GLU A 58 11.07 -3.11 -10.79
N ASN A 59 11.70 -3.67 -11.83
CA ASN A 59 12.02 -2.93 -13.04
C ASN A 59 10.74 -2.30 -13.59
N SER A 60 10.65 -0.98 -13.47
CA SER A 60 9.42 -0.23 -13.69
C SER A 60 9.76 1.23 -13.99
N ARG A 61 8.77 1.93 -14.56
CA ARG A 61 8.89 3.38 -14.78
C ARG A 61 9.17 4.14 -13.48
N LEU A 62 8.60 3.70 -12.35
CA LEU A 62 8.85 4.34 -11.07
C LEU A 62 10.32 4.20 -10.68
N LEU A 63 10.87 2.98 -10.71
CA LEU A 63 12.28 2.73 -10.39
C LEU A 63 13.21 3.56 -11.28
N ASP A 64 12.94 3.63 -12.59
CA ASP A 64 13.70 4.46 -13.52
C ASP A 64 13.66 5.95 -13.16
N ILE A 65 12.50 6.45 -12.73
CA ILE A 65 12.36 7.85 -12.30
C ILE A 65 13.14 8.08 -11.00
N LEU A 66 13.07 7.15 -10.04
CA LEU A 66 13.80 7.23 -8.78
C LEU A 66 15.32 7.20 -9.02
N SER A 67 15.82 6.33 -9.90
CA SER A 67 17.24 6.22 -10.23
C SER A 67 17.76 7.45 -11.00
N LYS A 68 17.00 7.96 -11.98
CA LYS A 68 17.38 9.18 -12.72
C LYS A 68 17.37 10.43 -11.85
N LYS A 69 16.35 10.60 -11.01
CA LYS A 69 16.24 11.79 -10.13
C LYS A 69 17.24 11.77 -8.97
N THR A 70 17.80 10.62 -8.63
CA THR A 70 18.86 10.51 -7.60
C THR A 70 20.27 10.61 -8.18
N SER A 71 20.48 10.23 -9.45
CA SER A 71 21.80 10.20 -10.08
C SER A 71 22.25 11.51 -10.74
N PHE A 72 21.33 12.41 -11.10
CA PHE A 72 21.67 13.55 -11.96
C PHE A 72 21.83 14.87 -11.18
N GLN A 73 23.06 15.39 -11.13
CA GLN A 73 23.42 16.67 -10.47
C GLN A 73 23.19 17.93 -11.33
N GLY A 74 22.65 17.80 -12.55
CA GLY A 74 22.58 18.91 -13.52
C GLY A 74 21.21 19.23 -14.12
N SER A 75 20.10 18.72 -13.58
CA SER A 75 18.77 18.98 -14.15
C SER A 75 18.30 20.35 -13.68
N PHE A 76 18.11 21.27 -14.62
CA PHE A 76 17.44 22.54 -14.36
C PHE A 76 15.96 22.27 -14.03
N ILE A 77 15.66 22.15 -12.73
CA ILE A 77 14.29 22.12 -12.23
C ILE A 77 13.77 23.56 -12.24
N SER A 78 12.61 23.79 -12.85
CA SER A 78 12.04 25.13 -12.93
C SER A 78 11.64 25.65 -11.53
N ILE A 79 11.72 26.97 -11.31
CA ILE A 79 11.29 27.59 -10.04
C ILE A 79 9.84 27.20 -9.67
N PRO A 80 8.86 27.21 -10.59
CA PRO A 80 7.50 26.75 -10.28
C PRO A 80 7.44 25.29 -9.81
N GLU A 81 8.26 24.42 -10.39
CA GLU A 81 8.32 23.02 -10.00
C GLU A 81 8.90 22.85 -8.59
N ILE A 82 9.99 23.55 -8.26
CA ILE A 82 10.57 23.56 -6.89
C ILE A 82 9.52 24.03 -5.88
N GLN A 83 8.81 25.13 -6.18
CA GLN A 83 7.76 25.66 -5.31
C GLN A 83 6.61 24.66 -5.14
N ALA A 84 6.18 23.98 -6.20
CA ALA A 84 5.13 22.96 -6.13
C ALA A 84 5.55 21.77 -5.26
N ARG A 85 6.78 21.26 -5.40
CA ARG A 85 7.30 20.16 -4.57
C ARG A 85 7.35 20.56 -3.09
N ASN A 86 7.88 21.74 -2.79
CA ASN A 86 7.93 22.27 -1.43
C ASN A 86 6.54 22.43 -0.81
N ARG A 87 5.53 22.81 -1.60
CA ARG A 87 4.15 22.86 -1.14
C ARG A 87 3.59 21.46 -0.83
N ALA A 88 3.85 20.45 -1.67
CA ALA A 88 3.42 19.07 -1.43
C ALA A 88 4.02 18.52 -0.12
N LEU A 89 5.33 18.68 0.04
CA LEU A 89 6.07 18.25 1.22
C LEU A 89 5.56 18.95 2.48
N LYS A 90 5.40 20.28 2.43
CA LYS A 90 4.88 21.07 3.57
C LYS A 90 3.44 20.71 3.92
N HIS A 91 2.58 20.44 2.94
CA HIS A 91 1.21 19.99 3.18
C HIS A 91 1.18 18.63 3.91
N CYS A 92 2.11 17.75 3.55
CA CYS A 92 2.25 16.43 4.18
C CYS A 92 3.06 16.44 5.49
N GLY A 93 3.71 17.56 5.83
CA GLY A 93 4.64 17.64 6.95
C GLY A 93 5.87 16.75 6.76
N LEU A 94 6.41 16.66 5.53
CA LEU A 94 7.56 15.82 5.16
C LEU A 94 8.73 16.67 4.64
N SER A 95 9.95 16.09 4.61
CA SER A 95 11.17 16.74 4.10
C SER A 95 11.61 16.17 2.74
N GLU A 96 12.22 16.99 1.90
CA GLU A 96 12.82 16.59 0.61
C GLU A 96 14.00 15.62 0.77
N ASP A 97 14.68 15.68 1.92
CA ASP A 97 15.77 14.75 2.27
C ASP A 97 15.28 13.32 2.46
N GLU A 98 14.01 13.16 2.91
CA GLU A 98 13.42 11.86 3.19
C GLU A 98 12.49 11.39 2.05
N TYR A 99 11.91 12.32 1.29
CA TYR A 99 10.89 12.03 0.28
C TYR A 99 11.20 12.65 -1.07
N LEU A 100 10.94 11.90 -2.12
CA LEU A 100 10.85 12.40 -3.48
C LEU A 100 9.39 12.72 -3.82
N VAL A 101 9.15 13.82 -4.53
CA VAL A 101 7.83 14.20 -5.05
C VAL A 101 7.77 13.94 -6.56
N LEU A 102 6.77 13.18 -6.98
CA LEU A 102 6.44 12.93 -8.39
C LEU A 102 5.07 13.53 -8.70
N PHE A 103 4.99 14.33 -9.76
CA PHE A 103 3.72 14.86 -10.24
C PHE A 103 3.07 13.85 -11.19
N MET A 104 1.82 13.52 -10.89
CA MET A 104 1.04 12.54 -11.63
C MET A 104 -0.12 13.22 -12.36
N PRO A 105 -0.47 12.78 -13.59
CA PRO A 105 -1.59 13.38 -14.33
C PRO A 105 -2.92 13.31 -13.58
N ASN A 106 -3.14 12.23 -12.84
CA ASN A 106 -4.33 12.01 -12.03
C ASN A 106 -4.08 10.88 -11.00
N TYR A 107 -5.09 10.65 -10.15
CA TYR A 107 -5.09 9.60 -9.12
C TYR A 107 -4.84 8.20 -9.67
N LYS A 108 -5.54 7.83 -10.74
CA LYS A 108 -5.45 6.50 -11.35
C LYS A 108 -4.02 6.20 -11.80
N GLU A 109 -3.40 7.13 -12.52
CA GLU A 109 -2.01 6.98 -12.98
C GLU A 109 -1.03 6.83 -11.80
N ALA A 110 -1.26 7.53 -10.69
CA ALA A 110 -0.44 7.40 -9.49
C ALA A 110 -0.57 6.00 -8.86
N MET A 111 -1.79 5.47 -8.76
CA MET A 111 -2.06 4.12 -8.24
C MET A 111 -1.49 3.04 -9.15
N LEU A 112 -1.66 3.17 -10.48
CA LEU A 112 -1.07 2.25 -11.46
C LEU A 112 0.46 2.24 -11.37
N MET A 113 1.10 3.41 -11.21
CA MET A 113 2.55 3.51 -11.06
C MET A 113 3.07 2.75 -9.82
N ILE A 114 2.33 2.77 -8.71
CA ILE A 114 2.67 1.98 -7.52
C ILE A 114 2.43 0.49 -7.78
N GLY A 115 1.28 0.13 -8.36
CA GLY A 115 0.90 -1.26 -8.62
C GLY A 115 1.89 -1.99 -9.54
N GLU A 116 2.37 -1.30 -10.57
CA GLU A 116 3.38 -1.83 -11.51
C GLU A 116 4.74 -2.05 -10.85
N SER A 117 5.14 -1.14 -9.95
CA SER A 117 6.50 -1.07 -9.41
C SER A 117 6.71 -1.82 -8.10
N TYR A 118 5.66 -2.00 -7.30
CA TYR A 118 5.77 -2.68 -6.02
C TYR A 118 6.04 -4.19 -6.26
N PRO A 119 7.00 -4.80 -5.55
CA PRO A 119 7.39 -6.20 -5.76
C PRO A 119 6.37 -7.17 -5.14
N PHE A 120 5.19 -7.24 -5.73
CA PHE A 120 4.20 -8.27 -5.43
C PHE A 120 4.70 -9.63 -5.93
N PHE A 121 4.50 -10.67 -5.13
CA PHE A 121 4.82 -12.05 -5.47
C PHE A 121 4.03 -13.04 -4.62
N ARG A 122 4.01 -14.30 -5.04
CA ARG A 122 3.41 -15.41 -4.29
C ARG A 122 4.01 -15.56 -2.89
N GLY A 123 3.28 -15.10 -1.89
CA GLY A 123 3.63 -15.26 -0.48
C GLY A 123 3.71 -13.97 0.32
N ASN A 124 3.76 -12.80 -0.34
CA ASN A 124 3.52 -11.52 0.32
C ASN A 124 2.04 -11.12 0.19
N TYR A 125 1.70 -9.98 0.80
CA TYR A 125 0.32 -9.55 0.98
C TYR A 125 0.05 -8.18 0.34
N TYR A 126 -1.19 -7.98 -0.07
CA TYR A 126 -1.75 -6.66 -0.30
C TYR A 126 -2.97 -6.49 0.59
N LEU A 127 -2.86 -5.65 1.63
CA LEU A 127 -3.96 -5.34 2.53
C LEU A 127 -4.47 -3.94 2.18
N THR A 128 -5.75 -3.83 1.84
CA THR A 128 -6.32 -2.59 1.31
C THR A 128 -7.63 -2.25 1.99
N ILE A 129 -7.81 -0.97 2.29
CA ILE A 129 -9.07 -0.36 2.74
C ILE A 129 -9.56 0.66 1.68
N ILE A 130 -8.84 0.80 0.57
CA ILE A 130 -9.28 1.59 -0.58
C ILE A 130 -10.52 0.90 -1.18
N THR A 131 -11.54 1.70 -1.53
CA THR A 131 -12.76 1.21 -2.15
C THR A 131 -12.46 0.55 -3.49
N GLU A 132 -13.22 -0.49 -3.86
CA GLU A 132 -12.93 -1.33 -5.03
C GLU A 132 -12.82 -0.52 -6.33
N ASP A 133 -13.69 0.48 -6.54
CA ASP A 133 -13.67 1.33 -7.73
C ASP A 133 -12.44 2.25 -7.83
N CYS A 134 -11.69 2.42 -6.74
CA CYS A 134 -10.50 3.26 -6.66
C CYS A 134 -9.20 2.46 -6.47
N ASP A 135 -9.29 1.15 -6.20
CA ASP A 135 -8.11 0.31 -5.92
C ASP A 135 -7.49 -0.26 -7.21
N PHE A 136 -6.79 0.60 -7.94
CA PHE A 136 -6.09 0.21 -9.17
C PHE A 136 -4.82 -0.65 -8.92
N ILE A 137 -4.43 -0.89 -7.67
CA ILE A 137 -3.27 -1.73 -7.31
C ILE A 137 -3.67 -3.20 -7.21
N LYS A 138 -4.91 -3.48 -6.79
CA LYS A 138 -5.45 -4.83 -6.58
C LYS A 138 -5.19 -5.79 -7.74
N GLY A 139 -5.35 -5.33 -8.98
CA GLY A 139 -5.12 -6.14 -10.18
C GLY A 139 -3.68 -6.66 -10.30
N PHE A 140 -2.69 -5.82 -10.01
CA PHE A 140 -1.27 -6.20 -10.04
C PHE A 140 -0.92 -7.21 -8.95
N ALA A 141 -1.46 -7.01 -7.74
CA ALA A 141 -1.26 -7.95 -6.63
C ALA A 141 -1.82 -9.34 -6.97
N ILE A 142 -3.03 -9.40 -7.57
CA ILE A 142 -3.64 -10.66 -8.02
C ILE A 142 -2.80 -11.31 -9.12
N GLN A 143 -2.42 -10.53 -10.15
CA GLN A 143 -1.63 -11.03 -11.28
C GLN A 143 -0.30 -11.65 -10.84
N ARG A 144 0.32 -11.10 -9.79
CA ARG A 144 1.58 -11.57 -9.20
C ARG A 144 1.38 -12.57 -8.06
N GLU A 145 0.18 -13.12 -7.89
CA GLU A 145 -0.17 -14.14 -6.89
C GLU A 145 0.01 -13.70 -5.42
N SER A 146 0.07 -12.39 -5.15
CA SER A 146 0.05 -11.87 -3.78
C SER A 146 -1.31 -12.11 -3.14
N LYS A 147 -1.30 -12.34 -1.82
CA LYS A 147 -2.55 -12.53 -1.08
C LYS A 147 -3.22 -11.18 -0.82
N VAL A 148 -4.31 -10.92 -1.55
CA VAL A 148 -5.13 -9.71 -1.36
C VAL A 148 -6.09 -9.89 -0.18
N ILE A 149 -6.15 -8.86 0.68
CA ILE A 149 -7.09 -8.74 1.79
C ILE A 149 -7.76 -7.38 1.66
N SER A 150 -9.00 -7.36 1.19
CA SER A 150 -9.84 -6.15 1.21
C SER A 150 -10.54 -6.08 2.56
N ALA A 151 -10.31 -5.00 3.30
CA ALA A 151 -10.85 -4.77 4.63
C ALA A 151 -11.84 -3.60 4.61
N PRO A 152 -12.93 -3.66 5.40
CA PRO A 152 -13.87 -2.56 5.50
C PRO A 152 -13.25 -1.37 6.25
N GLU A 153 -13.75 -0.15 5.98
CA GLU A 153 -13.28 1.08 6.62
C GLU A 153 -13.36 1.04 8.16
N THR A 154 -14.32 0.27 8.70
CA THR A 154 -14.51 0.10 10.14
C THR A 154 -13.28 -0.47 10.85
N TRP A 155 -12.39 -1.17 10.13
CA TRP A 155 -11.15 -1.70 10.69
C TRP A 155 -10.13 -0.62 11.06
N LEU A 156 -10.26 0.60 10.52
CA LEU A 156 -9.44 1.74 10.89
C LEU A 156 -9.87 2.39 12.21
N ASP A 157 -11.00 1.97 12.79
CA ASP A 157 -11.47 2.49 14.07
C ASP A 157 -10.64 1.91 15.25
N LEU A 158 -9.86 2.79 15.90
CA LEU A 158 -9.03 2.44 17.05
C LEU A 158 -9.85 1.99 18.28
N ARG A 159 -11.15 2.28 18.32
CA ARG A 159 -12.03 1.88 19.43
C ARG A 159 -12.34 0.38 19.43
N ILE A 160 -12.10 -0.31 18.31
CA ILE A 160 -12.35 -1.75 18.22
C ILE A 160 -11.27 -2.50 19.01
N LYS A 161 -11.65 -3.03 20.18
CA LYS A 161 -10.79 -3.89 21.01
C LYS A 161 -10.33 -5.10 20.20
N GLY A 162 -9.02 -5.35 20.22
CA GLY A 162 -8.44 -6.43 19.41
C GLY A 162 -8.56 -6.18 17.91
N SER A 163 -8.41 -4.93 17.47
CA SER A 163 -8.56 -4.50 16.07
C SER A 163 -8.10 -5.57 15.07
N GLN A 164 -9.05 -5.94 14.20
CA GLN A 164 -8.84 -6.90 13.11
C GLN A 164 -7.69 -6.47 12.21
N LEU A 165 -7.50 -5.16 12.02
CA LEU A 165 -6.37 -4.60 11.29
C LEU A 165 -5.04 -4.95 11.97
N SER A 166 -4.92 -4.69 13.27
CA SER A 166 -3.73 -5.07 14.04
C SER A 166 -3.46 -6.58 14.03
N GLN A 167 -4.51 -7.41 14.06
CA GLN A 167 -4.36 -8.86 13.95
C GLN A 167 -3.79 -9.26 12.58
N ASN A 168 -4.24 -8.61 11.50
CA ASN A 168 -3.72 -8.84 10.16
C ASN A 168 -2.25 -8.42 10.04
N PHE A 169 -1.85 -7.31 10.66
CA PHE A 169 -0.45 -6.91 10.69
C PHE A 169 0.46 -7.93 11.38
N ARG A 170 0.00 -8.51 12.51
CA ARG A 170 0.74 -9.50 13.29
C ARG A 170 0.79 -10.90 12.67
N ARG A 171 0.11 -11.15 11.54
CA ARG A 171 0.17 -12.46 10.87
C ARG A 171 1.60 -12.87 10.60
N LYS A 172 1.88 -14.16 10.79
CA LYS A 172 3.18 -14.74 10.46
C LYS A 172 3.35 -14.69 8.94
N CYS A 173 4.49 -14.17 8.51
CA CYS A 173 4.94 -14.16 7.12
C CYS A 173 6.39 -14.61 7.10
N LYS A 174 6.80 -15.34 6.07
CA LYS A 174 8.20 -15.74 5.88
C LYS A 174 9.05 -14.62 5.27
N TYR A 175 8.41 -13.58 4.73
CA TYR A 175 9.04 -12.51 3.99
C TYR A 175 8.91 -11.18 4.73
N THR A 176 9.94 -10.36 4.59
CA THR A 176 10.04 -9.00 5.11
C THR A 176 10.55 -8.09 3.98
N PRO A 177 9.83 -7.02 3.62
CA PRO A 177 8.51 -6.63 4.13
C PRO A 177 7.44 -7.69 3.83
N LYS A 178 6.37 -7.71 4.64
CA LYS A 178 5.25 -8.65 4.49
C LYS A 178 4.39 -8.33 3.27
N GLY A 179 4.43 -7.09 2.81
CA GLY A 179 3.56 -6.59 1.75
C GLY A 179 3.22 -5.12 1.92
N LEU A 180 2.25 -4.67 1.11
CA LEU A 180 1.76 -3.31 1.08
C LEU A 180 0.42 -3.21 1.82
N PHE A 181 0.31 -2.27 2.74
CA PHE A 181 -0.94 -1.81 3.34
C PHE A 181 -1.35 -0.48 2.71
N SER A 182 -2.53 -0.40 2.10
CA SER A 182 -3.08 0.83 1.52
C SER A 182 -4.35 1.26 2.25
N TYR A 183 -4.43 2.53 2.62
CA TYR A 183 -5.66 3.07 3.19
C TYR A 183 -5.80 4.58 2.99
N PRO A 184 -7.05 5.09 2.93
CA PRO A 184 -7.31 6.51 2.82
C PRO A 184 -7.30 7.21 4.19
N VAL A 185 -6.84 8.46 4.21
CA VAL A 185 -6.89 9.33 5.39
C VAL A 185 -8.34 9.64 5.79
N ILE A 186 -9.22 9.78 4.80
CA ILE A 186 -10.61 10.15 4.98
C ILE A 186 -11.51 9.25 4.15
N VAL A 187 -12.58 8.74 4.75
CA VAL A 187 -13.66 8.03 4.05
C VAL A 187 -14.97 8.56 4.58
N ASN A 188 -15.89 8.91 3.68
CA ASN A 188 -17.23 9.40 4.04
C ASN A 188 -17.21 10.53 5.10
N GLY A 189 -16.21 11.43 5.04
CA GLY A 189 -16.03 12.52 6.00
C GLY A 189 -15.33 12.15 7.32
N THR A 190 -15.16 10.86 7.60
CA THR A 190 -14.45 10.37 8.79
C THR A 190 -12.96 10.31 8.54
N ARG A 191 -12.18 11.03 9.36
CA ARG A 191 -10.71 10.99 9.31
C ARG A 191 -10.18 9.85 10.17
N TYR A 192 -9.31 9.03 9.60
CA TYR A 192 -8.68 7.92 10.30
C TYR A 192 -7.27 8.25 10.77
N SER A 193 -6.87 7.57 11.85
CA SER A 193 -5.60 7.85 12.52
C SER A 193 -4.39 7.41 11.70
N MET A 194 -3.34 8.23 11.70
CA MET A 194 -2.03 7.90 11.14
C MET A 194 -1.26 6.87 11.97
N HIS A 195 -1.73 6.55 13.18
CA HIS A 195 -1.17 5.50 14.02
C HIS A 195 -1.03 4.16 13.29
N TRP A 196 -1.94 3.86 12.37
CA TRP A 196 -1.91 2.63 11.58
C TRP A 196 -0.65 2.48 10.74
N ILE A 197 -0.04 3.59 10.31
CA ILE A 197 1.24 3.57 9.60
C ILE A 197 2.33 2.99 10.50
N SER A 198 2.44 3.53 11.73
CA SER A 198 3.44 3.05 12.68
C SER A 198 3.19 1.62 13.15
N GLU A 199 1.94 1.22 13.36
CA GLU A 199 1.63 -0.16 13.72
C GLU A 199 1.95 -1.13 12.56
N ALA A 200 1.69 -0.74 11.32
CA ALA A 200 2.07 -1.51 10.13
C ALA A 200 3.60 -1.66 10.03
N HIS A 201 4.35 -0.56 10.15
CA HIS A 201 5.83 -0.58 10.14
C HIS A 201 6.43 -1.45 11.25
N ARG A 202 5.90 -1.36 12.48
CA ARG A 202 6.30 -2.23 13.62
C ARG A 202 6.12 -3.71 13.31
N ASN A 203 5.25 -4.04 12.36
CA ASN A 203 4.96 -5.39 11.90
C ASN A 203 5.51 -5.68 10.49
N SER A 204 6.48 -4.89 10.03
CA SER A 204 7.21 -5.05 8.76
C SER A 204 6.31 -4.97 7.52
N TRP A 205 5.32 -4.07 7.51
CA TRP A 205 4.54 -3.73 6.32
C TRP A 205 5.02 -2.41 5.74
N HIS A 206 4.96 -2.26 4.42
CA HIS A 206 4.99 -0.94 3.80
C HIS A 206 3.60 -0.34 3.78
N VAL A 207 3.53 0.99 3.72
CA VAL A 207 2.28 1.73 3.80
C VAL A 207 2.15 2.73 2.66
N LEU A 208 1.03 2.61 1.93
CA LEU A 208 0.50 3.63 1.05
C LEU A 208 -0.63 4.37 1.78
N LEU A 209 -0.42 5.66 2.03
CA LEU A 209 -1.44 6.55 2.55
C LEU A 209 -2.08 7.36 1.43
N ASP A 210 -3.39 7.19 1.22
CA ASP A 210 -4.16 8.03 0.31
C ASP A 210 -4.74 9.24 1.03
N ALA A 211 -4.10 10.39 0.88
CA ALA A 211 -4.53 11.68 1.41
C ALA A 211 -5.21 12.58 0.36
N THR A 212 -5.56 12.05 -0.81
CA THR A 212 -6.11 12.87 -1.91
C THR A 212 -7.51 13.40 -1.63
N GLY A 213 -8.25 12.75 -0.71
CA GLY A 213 -9.54 13.22 -0.21
C GLY A 213 -9.46 14.43 0.72
N LEU A 214 -8.25 14.87 1.10
CA LEU A 214 -8.05 16.10 1.87
C LEU A 214 -7.96 17.29 0.93
N VAL A 215 -9.03 18.08 0.88
CA VAL A 215 -9.17 19.21 -0.06
C VAL A 215 -8.88 20.56 0.63
N SER A 216 -8.92 20.66 1.96
CA SER A 216 -8.71 21.94 2.65
C SER A 216 -7.23 22.29 2.85
N LYS A 217 -6.88 23.57 2.67
CA LYS A 217 -5.54 24.12 2.98
C LYS A 217 -5.20 24.07 4.48
N GLU A 218 -6.20 24.01 5.36
CA GLU A 218 -6.00 23.88 6.81
C GLU A 218 -5.68 22.45 7.25
N ASP A 219 -5.95 21.45 6.39
CA ASP A 219 -5.74 20.05 6.70
C ASP A 219 -4.28 19.63 6.47
N ARG A 220 -3.36 20.22 7.22
CA ARG A 220 -1.96 19.77 7.22
C ARG A 220 -1.86 18.39 7.84
N LEU A 221 -1.16 17.49 7.17
CA LEU A 221 -0.82 16.19 7.72
C LEU A 221 0.48 16.31 8.51
N ALA A 222 0.54 15.67 9.69
CA ALA A 222 1.75 15.58 10.49
C ALA A 222 2.46 14.23 10.24
N LEU A 223 2.80 13.93 8.97
CA LEU A 223 3.34 12.60 8.62
C LEU A 223 4.79 12.40 9.04
N ALA A 224 5.54 13.46 9.41
CA ALA A 224 6.91 13.34 9.91
C ALA A 224 7.06 12.32 11.04
N LEU A 225 6.04 12.11 11.88
CA LEU A 225 6.10 11.12 12.96
C LEU A 225 6.00 9.67 12.43
N HIS A 226 5.18 9.45 11.41
CA HIS A 226 4.77 8.12 10.96
C HIS A 226 5.53 7.64 9.72
N ARG A 227 5.98 8.56 8.86
CA ARG A 227 6.82 8.32 7.68
C ARG A 227 6.36 7.16 6.77
N PRO A 228 5.14 7.21 6.21
CA PRO A 228 4.66 6.20 5.26
C PRO A 228 5.56 6.06 4.03
N ASP A 229 5.58 4.88 3.40
CA ASP A 229 6.45 4.58 2.27
C ASP A 229 6.00 5.27 0.98
N PHE A 230 4.68 5.38 0.80
CA PHE A 230 4.04 6.15 -0.25
C PHE A 230 2.97 7.08 0.33
N VAL A 231 2.84 8.27 -0.23
CA VAL A 231 1.72 9.19 0.04
C VAL A 231 1.15 9.70 -1.27
N LEU A 232 -0.16 9.58 -1.44
CA LEU A 232 -0.88 10.30 -2.47
C LEU A 232 -1.51 11.55 -1.86
N CYS A 233 -1.29 12.71 -2.44
CA CYS A 233 -1.97 13.94 -2.03
C CYS A 233 -2.32 14.79 -3.24
N THR A 234 -3.26 15.71 -3.06
CA THR A 234 -3.68 16.64 -4.12
C THR A 234 -3.24 18.05 -3.74
N LEU A 235 -2.58 18.73 -4.67
CA LEU A 235 -2.27 20.14 -4.53
C LEU A 235 -3.26 20.99 -5.32
N ASP A 236 -4.05 21.77 -4.60
CA ASP A 236 -4.82 22.85 -5.18
C ASP A 236 -3.89 24.01 -5.51
N HIS A 237 -3.90 24.42 -6.77
CA HIS A 237 -3.23 25.62 -7.24
C HIS A 237 -4.27 26.55 -7.84
N ILE A 238 -4.26 27.79 -7.33
CA ILE A 238 -5.08 28.87 -7.85
C ILE A 238 -4.12 29.77 -8.61
N HIS A 239 -4.09 29.63 -9.93
CA HIS A 239 -3.43 30.57 -10.82
C HIS A 239 -4.50 31.18 -11.72
N HIS A 240 -4.52 32.50 -11.86
CA HIS A 240 -5.44 33.24 -12.75
C HIS A 240 -6.93 32.86 -12.63
N ASN A 241 -7.44 32.65 -11.41
CA ASN A 241 -8.85 32.29 -11.14
C ASN A 241 -9.34 30.95 -11.74
N GLN A 242 -8.44 30.06 -12.14
CA GLN A 242 -8.80 28.68 -12.51
C GLN A 242 -8.29 27.71 -11.44
N PRO A 243 -9.19 26.97 -10.75
CA PRO A 243 -8.77 25.92 -9.85
C PRO A 243 -8.26 24.75 -10.68
N SER A 244 -6.98 24.47 -10.58
CA SER A 244 -6.42 23.24 -11.11
C SER A 244 -5.86 22.39 -9.96
N LYS A 245 -5.92 21.07 -10.13
CA LYS A 245 -5.50 20.08 -9.14
C LYS A 245 -4.38 19.23 -9.72
N ILE A 246 -3.29 19.11 -8.98
CA ILE A 246 -2.16 18.22 -9.35
C ILE A 246 -2.11 17.11 -8.32
N THR A 247 -2.15 15.86 -8.79
CA THR A 247 -1.89 14.69 -7.94
C THR A 247 -0.37 14.57 -7.74
N CYS A 248 0.03 14.43 -6.49
CA CYS A 248 1.42 14.20 -6.11
C CYS A 248 1.54 12.79 -5.52
N LEU A 249 2.51 12.03 -6.00
CA LEU A 249 3.00 10.81 -5.40
C LEU A 249 4.31 11.12 -4.67
N LEU A 250 4.30 11.03 -3.34
CA LEU A 250 5.50 11.16 -2.53
C LEU A 250 6.01 9.76 -2.21
N VAL A 251 7.31 9.54 -2.44
CA VAL A 251 7.97 8.24 -2.24
C VAL A 251 9.07 8.41 -1.21
N ARG A 252 9.05 7.62 -0.14
CA ARG A 252 10.09 7.62 0.88
C ARG A 252 11.37 7.04 0.29
N ARG A 253 12.45 7.82 0.32
CA ARG A 253 13.74 7.44 -0.28
C ARG A 253 14.37 6.23 0.38
N LYS A 254 14.21 6.08 1.70
CA LYS A 254 14.81 4.96 2.43
C LYS A 254 14.17 3.63 2.07
N SER A 255 12.84 3.61 1.95
CA SER A 255 12.05 2.40 1.68
C SER A 255 12.42 1.71 0.37
N PHE A 256 12.92 2.48 -0.62
CA PHE A 256 13.21 1.98 -1.95
C PHE A 256 14.62 2.34 -2.37
N ASP A 257 15.46 1.31 -2.51
CA ASP A 257 16.81 1.52 -2.99
C ASP A 257 16.80 1.78 -4.50
N ALA A 258 17.35 2.92 -4.92
CA ALA A 258 17.65 3.20 -6.32
C ALA A 258 19.12 2.89 -6.66
N SER A 259 19.94 2.58 -5.66
CA SER A 259 21.36 2.27 -5.77
C SER A 259 21.63 0.77 -5.81
N SER A 260 21.23 0.12 -6.91
CA SER A 260 21.81 -1.17 -7.28
C SER A 260 21.86 -1.34 -8.80
N SER A 261 22.89 -0.76 -9.41
CA SER A 261 23.41 -1.15 -10.74
C SER A 261 24.84 -0.62 -10.92
N SER A 262 25.76 -1.09 -10.08
CA SER A 262 27.20 -1.04 -10.36
C SER A 262 27.94 -2.04 -9.46
N ALA A 263 27.91 -3.31 -9.86
CA ALA A 263 28.94 -4.30 -9.57
C ALA A 263 28.91 -5.35 -10.68
#